data_AF-A0A897MSM5-F1
#
_entry.id   AF-A0A897MSM5-F1
#
_cell.length_a   1.000
_cell.length_b   1.000
_cell.length_c   1.000
_cell.angle_alpha   90.00
_cell.angle_beta   90.00
_cell.angle_gamma   90.00
#
_symmetry.space_group_name_H-M   'P 1'
#
loop_
_entity.id
_entity.type
_entity.pdbx_description
1 polymer ?
#
loop_
_entity_poly.entity_id
_entity_poly.type
_entity_poly.pdbx_seq_one_letter_code
_entity_poly.pdbx_strand_id
1 'polypeptide(L)' 'MDEYFSGVGKSVGIERRDVRNLAFTVGIMSLVLFAYVQGPLIDRMFTAVVGGAISGIVFLVVTLVINQIKPDHW' A
#
# COMPACT_ATOMS: atom_id res chain seq x y z
N MET A 1 -13.80 -24.50 -4.36
CA MET A 1 -14.41 -23.20 -3.99
C MET A 1 -13.33 -22.13 -3.93
N ASP A 2 -12.34 -22.20 -4.84
CA ASP A 2 -11.06 -21.50 -4.71
C ASP A 2 -10.83 -20.50 -5.86
N GLU A 3 -11.66 -20.54 -6.90
CA GLU A 3 -11.59 -19.62 -8.04
C GLU A 3 -12.18 -18.23 -7.74
N TYR A 4 -13.17 -18.13 -6.83
CA TYR A 4 -13.84 -16.87 -6.52
C TYR A 4 -12.91 -15.83 -5.87
N PHE A 5 -11.96 -16.26 -5.04
CA PHE A 5 -10.99 -15.37 -4.41
C PHE A 5 -9.79 -15.03 -5.32
N SER A 6 -9.59 -15.75 -6.41
CA SER A 6 -8.54 -15.45 -7.40
C SER A 6 -8.93 -14.31 -8.37
N GLY A 7 -10.23 -14.04 -8.51
CA GLY A 7 -10.79 -13.05 -9.43
C GLY A 7 -10.83 -11.62 -8.90
N VAL A 8 -10.88 -11.41 -7.59
CA VAL A 8 -11.03 -10.06 -6.99
C VAL A 8 -9.80 -9.18 -7.25
N GLY A 9 -8.59 -9.74 -7.22
CA GLY A 9 -7.37 -8.99 -7.57
C GLY A 9 -7.34 -8.56 -9.05
N LYS A 10 -7.90 -9.37 -9.94
CA LYS A 10 -8.02 -9.05 -11.37
C LYS A 10 -9.18 -8.11 -11.68
N SER A 11 -10.29 -8.17 -10.94
CA SER A 11 -11.48 -7.34 -11.20
C SER A 11 -11.36 -5.90 -10.71
N VAL A 12 -10.43 -5.63 -9.77
CA VAL A 12 -10.21 -4.29 -9.20
C VAL A 12 -8.99 -3.59 -9.83
N GLY A 13 -8.32 -4.25 -10.78
CA GLY A 13 -7.17 -3.68 -11.49
C GLY A 13 -5.90 -3.62 -10.64
N ILE A 14 -5.69 -4.53 -9.67
CA ILE A 14 -4.45 -4.58 -8.87
C ILE A 14 -3.54 -5.69 -9.41
N GLU A 15 -2.38 -5.33 -9.95
CA GLU A 15 -1.42 -6.32 -10.43
C GLU A 15 -0.56 -6.89 -9.29
N ARG A 16 0.03 -8.08 -9.51
CA ARG A 16 1.03 -8.65 -8.57
C ARG A 16 2.18 -7.67 -8.29
N ARG A 17 2.54 -6.85 -9.27
CA ARG A 17 3.57 -5.82 -9.12
C ARG A 17 3.13 -4.74 -8.13
N ASP A 18 1.86 -4.35 -8.16
CA ASP A 18 1.30 -3.34 -7.25
C ASP A 18 1.26 -3.85 -5.81
N VAL A 19 0.93 -5.13 -5.60
CA VAL A 19 0.98 -5.75 -4.27
C VAL A 19 2.40 -5.74 -3.70
N ARG A 20 3.40 -6.05 -4.53
CA ARG A 20 4.80 -5.99 -4.12
C ARG A 20 5.23 -4.55 -3.81
N ASN A 21 4.85 -3.60 -4.66
CA ASN A 21 5.14 -2.18 -4.44
C ASN A 21 4.44 -1.66 -3.18
N LEU A 22 3.21 -2.08 -2.89
CA LEU A 22 2.50 -1.76 -1.67
C LEU A 22 3.28 -2.23 -0.43
N ALA A 23 3.74 -3.49 -0.43
CA ALA A 23 4.53 -4.03 0.68
C ALA A 23 5.84 -3.24 0.87
N PHE A 24 6.53 -2.88 -0.22
CA PHE A 24 7.70 -2.03 -0.15
C PHE A 24 7.37 -0.63 0.39
N THR A 25 6.31 0.01 -0.09
CA THR A 25 5.88 1.33 0.37
C THR A 25 5.59 1.33 1.87
N VAL A 26 4.79 0.38 2.35
CA VAL A 26 4.46 0.25 3.79
C VAL A 26 5.73 0.04 4.61
N GLY A 27 6.59 -0.88 4.20
CA GLY A 27 7.83 -1.19 4.92
C GLY A 27 8.79 -0.01 4.96
N ILE A 28 9.06 0.62 3.82
CA ILE A 28 9.98 1.77 3.71
C ILE A 28 9.44 2.95 4.52
N MET A 29 8.16 3.30 4.37
CA MET A 29 7.59 4.43 5.10
C MET A 29 7.56 4.18 6.61
N SER A 30 7.28 2.94 7.04
CA SER A 30 7.39 2.57 8.46
C SER A 30 8.81 2.76 8.98
N LEU A 31 9.83 2.31 8.24
CA LEU A 31 11.24 2.48 8.64
C LEU A 31 11.66 3.95 8.67
N VAL A 32 11.26 4.74 7.67
CA VAL A 32 11.53 6.18 7.61
C VAL A 32 10.91 6.88 8.80
N LEU A 33 9.62 6.64 9.09
CA LEU A 33 8.92 7.25 10.21
C LEU A 33 9.50 6.82 11.55
N PHE A 34 9.83 5.53 11.71
CA PHE A 34 10.48 5.05 12.92
C PHE A 34 11.82 5.76 13.16
N ALA A 35 12.63 5.94 12.11
CA ALA A 35 13.92 6.60 12.19
C ALA A 35 13.80 8.11 12.47
N TYR A 36 12.78 8.78 11.90
CA TYR A 36 12.64 10.23 11.97
C TYR A 36 11.90 10.73 13.22
N VAL A 37 10.91 9.97 13.71
CA VAL A 37 10.15 10.33 14.91
C VAL A 37 11.05 10.23 16.14
N GLN A 38 11.11 11.30 16.91
CA GLN A 38 11.82 11.35 18.17
C GLN A 38 10.85 11.10 19.33
N GLY A 39 11.35 10.52 20.43
CA GLY A 39 10.54 10.26 21.62
C GLY A 39 10.64 8.81 22.11
N PRO A 40 9.76 8.42 23.04
CA PRO A 40 9.69 7.06 23.57
C PRO A 40 9.58 6.02 22.46
N LEU A 41 10.20 4.85 22.68
CA LEU A 41 10.21 3.77 21.69
C LEU A 41 8.80 3.34 21.27
N ILE A 42 7.87 3.28 22.22
CA ILE A 42 6.48 2.89 21.99
C ILE A 42 5.80 3.87 21.02
N ASP A 43 5.96 5.19 21.25
CA ASP A 43 5.37 6.22 20.41
C ASP A 43 5.95 6.20 19.00
N ARG A 44 7.26 5.95 18.87
CA ARG A 44 7.93 5.76 17.57
C ARG A 44 7.39 4.56 16.82
N MET A 45 7.24 3.41 17.49
CA MET A 45 6.69 2.19 16.89
C MET A 45 5.23 2.40 16.46
N PHE A 46 4.41 3.01 17.32
CA PHE A 46 3.01 3.28 17.01
C PHE A 46 2.89 4.21 15.81
N THR A 47 3.65 5.31 15.80
CA THR A 47 3.66 6.28 14.70
C THR A 47 4.14 5.65 13.40
N ALA A 48 5.20 4.83 13.45
CA ALA A 48 5.73 4.13 12.30
C ALA A 48 4.71 3.17 11.67
N VAL A 49 4.03 2.37 12.51
CA VAL A 49 3.02 1.41 12.05
C VAL A 49 1.82 2.14 11.45
N VAL A 50 1.28 3.15 12.14
CA VAL A 50 0.11 3.90 11.68
C VAL A 50 0.44 4.67 10.39
N GLY A 51 1.56 5.38 10.35
CA GLY A 51 1.94 6.15 9.17
C GLY A 51 2.32 5.28 7.98
N GLY A 52 2.94 4.12 8.21
CA GLY A 52 3.17 3.09 7.18
C GLY A 52 1.85 2.56 6.61
N ALA A 53 0.88 2.26 7.47
CA ALA A 53 -0.46 1.82 7.05
C ALA A 53 -1.19 2.90 6.23
N ILE A 54 -1.18 4.15 6.69
CA ILE A 54 -1.77 5.29 5.96
C ILE A 54 -1.11 5.42 4.57
N SER A 55 0.22 5.33 4.50
CA SER A 55 0.95 5.39 3.24
C SER A 55 0.55 4.27 2.28
N GLY A 56 0.34 3.05 2.80
CA GLY A 56 -0.17 1.92 2.02
C GLY A 56 -1.59 2.15 1.50
N ILE A 57 -2.48 2.70 2.32
CA ILE A 57 -3.86 3.05 1.92
C ILE A 57 -3.83 4.08 0.79
N VAL A 58 -3.04 5.15 0.94
CA VAL A 58 -2.90 6.19 -0.08
C VAL A 58 -2.35 5.59 -1.38
N PHE A 59 -1.33 4.73 -1.31
CA PHE A 59 -0.80 4.04 -2.47
C PHE A 59 -1.88 3.23 -3.19
N LEU A 60 -2.67 2.44 -2.45
CA LEU A 60 -3.78 1.68 -3.03
C LEU A 60 -4.79 2.59 -3.71
N VAL A 61 -5.24 3.66 -3.05
CA VAL A 61 -6.21 4.59 -3.63
C VAL A 61 -5.66 5.19 -4.93
N VAL A 62 -4.41 5.64 -4.94
CA VAL A 62 -3.77 6.21 -6.14
C VAL A 62 -3.65 5.18 -7.25
N THR A 63 -3.19 3.96 -6.95
CA THR A 63 -3.11 2.86 -7.93
C THR A 63 -4.47 2.57 -8.54
N LEU A 64 -5.52 2.49 -7.72
CA LEU A 64 -6.87 2.25 -8.19
C LEU A 64 -7.36 3.39 -9.09
N VAL A 65 -7.18 4.64 -8.68
CA VAL A 65 -7.56 5.82 -9.49
C VAL A 65 -6.82 5.83 -10.82
N ILE A 66 -5.51 5.56 -10.83
CA ILE A 66 -4.71 5.50 -12.07
C ILE A 66 -5.23 4.41 -12.99
N ASN A 67 -5.53 3.23 -12.44
CA ASN A 67 -5.97 2.09 -13.23
C ASN A 67 -7.41 2.26 -13.73
N GLN A 68 -8.23 3.08 -13.07
CA GLN A 68 -9.57 3.48 -13.55
C GLN A 68 -9.51 4.58 -14.62
N ILE A 69 -8.52 5.47 -14.56
CA ILE A 69 -8.39 6.60 -15.51
C ILE A 69 -7.66 6.19 -16.78
N LYS A 70 -6.81 5.15 -16.77
CA LYS A 70 -6.14 4.65 -17.98
C LYS A 70 -7.18 4.13 -18.98
N PRO A 71 -7.41 4.82 -20.11
CA PRO A 71 -8.28 4.32 -21.15
C PRO A 71 -7.56 3.18 -21.90
N ASP A 72 -8.29 2.13 -22.26
CA ASP A 72 -7.85 0.97 -23.05
C ASP A 72 -7.47 1.30 -24.53
N HIS A 73 -6.82 2.43 -24.81
CA HIS A 73 -6.52 2.85 -26.19
C HIS A 73 -5.05 3.24 -26.45
N TRP A 74 -4.11 2.39 -26.04
CA TRP A 74 -2.82 2.32 -26.74
C TRP A 74 -2.38 0.87 -26.92
#